data_AF-A0A3D3J177-F1
#
_entry.id   AF-A0A3D3J177-F1
#
_cell.length_a   1.000
_cell.length_b   1.000
_cell.length_c   1.000
_cell.angle_alpha   90.00
_cell.angle_beta   90.00
_cell.angle_gamma   90.00
#
_symmetry.space_group_name_H-M   'P 1'
#
loop_
_entity.id
_entity.type
_entity.pdbx_description
1 polymer ?
#
loop_
_entity_poly.entity_id
_entity_poly.type
_entity_poly.pdbx_seq_one_letter_code
_entity_poly.pdbx_strand_id
1 'polypeptide(L)'
;MADLNELSEKLSGIKAEIKEELNKLETSKSVFEYKKAIFDSKAGKVGSLMREMGKIPNEMKAEYGKRVNELKTWAQEKFDEMDEKFKAEEMRLKYESEKLDVTMPGKVSRQGFLHPNTLVRNQIVDIFGSMGFEIFEGTEIETDYYNFTALNTPDDHPARDMQDTFYLSDKFLLRTQTSAGQIHVMEKEQPPIKIISPGKVFRSDDDA
;
A
#
# COMPACT_ATOMS: atom_id res chain seq x y z
N MET A 1 67.85 -2.88 -22.76
CA MET A 1 67.55 -3.98 -21.82
C MET A 1 67.43 -3.51 -20.36
N ALA A 2 68.25 -2.56 -19.87
CA ALA A 2 68.16 -2.06 -18.49
C ALA A 2 66.79 -1.42 -18.12
N ASP A 3 66.20 -0.67 -19.05
CA ASP A 3 64.95 0.10 -18.83
C ASP A 3 63.69 -0.77 -18.59
N LEU A 4 63.69 -2.02 -19.08
CA LEU A 4 62.53 -2.92 -19.01
C LEU A 4 62.49 -3.77 -17.72
N ASN A 5 63.66 -4.03 -17.12
CA ASN A 5 63.77 -4.71 -15.83
C ASN A 5 63.43 -3.75 -14.67
N GLU A 6 63.87 -2.50 -14.76
CA GLU A 6 63.56 -1.46 -13.77
C GLU A 6 62.05 -1.13 -13.75
N LEU A 7 61.39 -1.17 -14.91
CA LEU A 7 59.93 -1.09 -15.01
C LEU A 7 59.24 -2.29 -14.33
N SER A 8 59.77 -3.50 -14.50
CA SER A 8 59.18 -4.71 -13.89
C SER A 8 59.25 -4.66 -12.36
N GLU A 9 60.35 -4.14 -11.80
CA GLU A 9 60.47 -3.91 -10.35
C GLU A 9 59.50 -2.83 -9.86
N LYS A 10 59.36 -1.71 -10.58
CA LYS A 10 58.38 -0.66 -10.24
C LYS A 10 56.94 -1.17 -10.27
N LEU A 11 56.57 -1.95 -11.28
CA LEU A 11 55.23 -2.56 -11.39
C LEU A 11 54.98 -3.56 -10.25
N SER A 12 55.99 -4.36 -9.89
CA SER A 12 55.94 -5.30 -8.76
C SER A 12 55.72 -4.57 -7.43
N GLY A 13 56.47 -3.49 -7.18
CA GLY A 13 56.34 -2.66 -5.99
C GLY A 13 54.94 -2.04 -5.86
N ILE A 14 54.40 -1.51 -6.97
CA ILE A 14 53.04 -0.94 -6.99
C ILE A 14 51.98 -2.02 -6.75
N LYS A 15 52.14 -3.24 -7.30
CA LYS A 15 51.23 -4.36 -7.00
C LYS A 15 51.25 -4.76 -5.53
N ALA A 16 52.43 -4.82 -4.91
CA ALA A 16 52.58 -5.17 -3.52
C ALA A 16 51.92 -4.13 -2.60
N GLU A 17 52.14 -2.85 -2.88
CA GLU A 17 51.54 -1.75 -2.14
C GLU A 17 50.01 -1.74 -2.26
N ILE A 18 49.47 -1.90 -3.48
CA ILE A 18 48.01 -1.99 -3.69
C ILE A 18 47.43 -3.16 -2.89
N LYS A 19 48.08 -4.32 -2.84
CA LYS A 19 47.63 -5.46 -2.02
C LYS A 19 47.65 -5.16 -0.53
N GLU A 20 48.71 -4.54 -0.04
CA GLU A 20 48.86 -4.24 1.37
C GLU A 20 47.80 -3.23 1.84
N GLU A 21 47.58 -2.19 1.05
CA GLU A 21 46.59 -1.17 1.39
C GLU A 21 45.16 -1.69 1.26
N LEU A 22 44.87 -2.51 0.25
CA LEU A 22 43.57 -3.20 0.12
C LEU A 22 43.21 -4.05 1.36
N ASN A 23 44.20 -4.59 2.08
CA ASN A 23 43.95 -5.34 3.31
C ASN A 23 43.64 -4.46 4.52
N LYS A 24 43.97 -3.16 4.48
CA LYS A 24 43.72 -2.20 5.57
C LYS A 24 42.40 -1.45 5.41
N LEU A 25 41.81 -1.47 4.21
CA LEU A 25 40.56 -0.79 3.92
C LEU A 25 39.39 -1.60 4.48
N GLU A 26 38.43 -0.91 5.11
CA GLU A 26 37.31 -1.55 5.81
C GLU A 26 35.93 -1.21 5.23
N THR A 27 35.87 -0.28 4.26
CA THR A 27 34.59 0.22 3.71
C THR A 27 34.63 0.34 2.18
N SER A 28 33.47 0.22 1.53
CA SER A 28 33.35 0.46 0.08
C SER A 28 33.81 1.87 -0.30
N LYS A 29 33.48 2.86 0.54
CA LYS A 29 33.91 4.25 0.35
C LYS A 29 35.43 4.41 0.37
N SER A 30 36.12 3.77 1.32
CA SER A 30 37.58 3.83 1.40
C SER A 30 38.26 3.14 0.21
N VAL A 31 37.68 2.04 -0.29
CA VAL A 31 38.13 1.39 -1.54
C VAL A 31 37.98 2.31 -2.74
N PHE A 32 36.84 3.02 -2.86
CA PHE A 32 36.61 3.98 -3.94
C PHE A 32 37.59 5.17 -3.91
N GLU A 33 37.82 5.76 -2.72
CA GLU A 33 38.74 6.87 -2.54
C GLU A 33 40.18 6.48 -2.88
N TYR A 34 40.62 5.30 -2.44
CA TYR A 34 41.96 4.79 -2.75
C TYR A 34 42.12 4.42 -4.23
N LYS A 35 41.11 3.78 -4.85
CA LYS A 35 41.06 3.54 -6.30
C LYS A 35 41.22 4.84 -7.09
N LYS A 36 40.49 5.89 -6.71
CA LYS A 36 40.57 7.22 -7.33
C LYS A 36 41.97 7.83 -7.19
N ALA A 37 42.60 7.70 -6.02
CA ALA A 37 43.95 8.22 -5.79
C ALA A 37 45.02 7.49 -6.63
N ILE A 38 44.92 6.16 -6.77
CA ILE A 38 45.90 5.36 -7.53
C ILE A 38 45.80 5.58 -9.05
N PHE A 39 44.59 5.72 -9.60
CA PHE A 39 44.36 5.95 -11.02
C PHE A 39 44.34 7.43 -11.43
N ASP A 40 44.54 8.37 -10.49
CA ASP A 40 44.57 9.79 -10.80
C ASP A 40 45.62 10.12 -11.87
N SER A 41 45.18 10.79 -12.93
CA SER A 41 46.05 11.07 -14.06
C SER A 41 47.20 12.04 -13.72
N LYS A 42 47.05 12.91 -12.70
CA LYS A 42 48.00 13.96 -12.29
C LYS A 42 48.96 13.53 -11.19
N ALA A 43 48.48 12.81 -10.19
CA ALA A 43 49.24 12.43 -9.00
C ALA A 43 49.24 10.93 -8.70
N GLY A 44 48.46 10.12 -9.45
CA GLY A 44 48.31 8.70 -9.21
C GLY A 44 49.46 7.87 -9.76
N LYS A 45 49.81 6.80 -9.03
CA LYS A 45 50.95 5.92 -9.35
C LYS A 45 50.77 5.16 -10.67
N VAL A 46 49.53 4.82 -11.05
CA VAL A 46 49.25 4.18 -12.35
C VAL A 46 49.08 5.24 -13.45
N GLY A 47 48.57 6.43 -13.11
CA GLY A 47 48.45 7.55 -14.04
C GLY A 47 49.79 8.14 -14.47
N SER A 48 50.79 8.19 -13.58
CA SER A 48 52.15 8.63 -13.88
C SER A 48 52.87 7.69 -14.84
N LEU A 49 52.75 6.37 -14.67
CA LEU A 49 53.30 5.36 -15.59
C LEU A 49 52.75 5.53 -17.02
N MET A 50 51.47 5.86 -17.16
CA MET A 50 50.86 6.12 -18.48
C MET A 50 51.40 7.40 -19.14
N ARG A 51 51.84 8.40 -18.37
CA ARG A 51 52.49 9.61 -18.91
C ARG A 51 53.93 9.37 -19.31
N GLU A 52 54.66 8.57 -18.53
CA GLU A 52 56.04 8.21 -18.81
C GLU A 52 56.18 7.47 -20.15
N MET A 53 55.13 6.75 -20.58
CA MET A 53 55.03 6.13 -21.90
C MET A 53 55.28 7.12 -23.07
N GLY A 54 54.98 8.41 -22.91
CA GLY A 54 55.22 9.44 -23.92
C GLY A 54 56.71 9.71 -24.19
N LYS A 55 57.60 9.38 -23.23
CA LYS A 55 59.04 9.62 -23.29
C LYS A 55 59.86 8.44 -23.84
N ILE A 56 59.20 7.33 -24.16
CA ILE A 56 59.86 6.06 -24.51
C ILE A 56 60.06 5.94 -26.04
N PRO A 57 61.18 5.34 -26.51
CA PRO A 57 61.41 5.06 -27.93
C PRO A 57 60.30 4.18 -28.55
N ASN A 58 59.96 4.40 -29.83
CA ASN A 58 58.86 3.71 -30.50
C ASN A 58 58.98 2.17 -30.50
N GLU A 59 60.20 1.64 -30.48
CA GLU A 59 60.47 0.19 -30.47
C GLU A 59 60.08 -0.47 -29.13
N MET A 60 60.13 0.27 -28.02
CA MET A 60 59.88 -0.26 -26.66
C MET A 60 58.50 0.15 -26.11
N LYS A 61 57.81 1.10 -26.77
CA LYS A 61 56.49 1.60 -26.38
C LYS A 61 55.41 0.52 -26.33
N ALA A 62 55.44 -0.44 -27.27
CA ALA A 62 54.43 -1.49 -27.35
C ALA A 62 54.47 -2.43 -26.12
N GLU A 63 55.66 -2.87 -25.73
CA GLU A 63 55.84 -3.77 -24.58
C GLU A 63 55.63 -3.04 -23.24
N TYR A 64 56.09 -1.78 -23.14
CA TYR A 64 55.82 -0.93 -21.98
C TYR A 64 54.32 -0.71 -21.76
N GLY A 65 53.59 -0.31 -22.82
CA GLY A 65 52.15 -0.08 -22.75
C GLY A 65 51.38 -1.33 -22.36
N LYS A 66 51.78 -2.50 -22.88
CA LYS A 66 51.17 -3.79 -22.51
C LYS A 66 51.30 -4.07 -21.02
N ARG A 67 52.50 -3.95 -20.44
CA ARG A 67 52.75 -4.22 -19.01
C ARG A 67 52.03 -3.24 -18.07
N VAL A 68 51.98 -1.96 -18.44
CA VAL A 68 51.23 -0.95 -17.67
C VAL A 68 49.72 -1.19 -17.74
N ASN A 69 49.21 -1.57 -18.92
CA ASN A 69 47.80 -1.88 -19.08
C ASN A 69 47.41 -3.17 -18.34
N GLU A 70 48.28 -4.19 -18.30
CA GLU A 70 48.09 -5.39 -17.47
C GLU A 70 48.04 -5.06 -15.98
N LEU A 71 48.91 -4.17 -15.48
CA LEU A 71 48.83 -3.68 -14.10
C LEU A 71 47.52 -2.95 -13.84
N LYS A 72 47.10 -2.08 -14.78
CA LYS A 72 45.87 -1.31 -14.67
C LYS A 72 44.66 -2.23 -14.59
N THR A 73 44.55 -3.20 -15.49
CA THR A 73 43.46 -4.18 -15.50
C THR A 73 43.46 -5.01 -14.21
N TRP A 74 44.61 -5.54 -13.80
CA TRP A 74 44.72 -6.29 -12.55
C TRP A 74 44.30 -5.47 -11.32
N ALA A 75 44.73 -4.22 -11.23
CA ALA A 75 44.37 -3.33 -10.11
C ALA A 75 42.87 -3.00 -10.14
N GLN A 76 42.33 -2.73 -11.33
CA GLN A 76 40.91 -2.46 -11.53
C GLN A 76 40.05 -3.65 -11.07
N GLU A 77 40.40 -4.87 -11.49
CA GLU A 77 39.73 -6.10 -11.06
C GLU A 77 39.79 -6.28 -9.54
N LYS A 78 40.95 -6.02 -8.91
CA LYS A 78 41.09 -6.16 -7.46
C LYS A 78 40.30 -5.13 -6.66
N PHE A 79 40.23 -3.89 -7.15
CA PHE A 79 39.39 -2.86 -6.54
C PHE A 79 37.91 -3.19 -6.69
N ASP A 80 37.49 -3.68 -7.86
CA ASP A 80 36.09 -4.03 -8.11
C ASP A 80 35.65 -5.23 -7.26
N GLU A 81 36.48 -6.28 -7.17
CA GLU A 81 36.23 -7.45 -6.30
C GLU A 81 36.08 -7.05 -4.82
N MET A 82 36.97 -6.17 -4.34
CA MET A 82 36.93 -5.72 -2.95
C MET A 82 35.74 -4.79 -2.66
N ASP A 83 35.42 -3.90 -3.60
CA ASP A 83 34.27 -3.00 -3.49
C ASP A 83 32.95 -3.77 -3.48
N GLU A 84 32.78 -4.78 -4.33
CA GLU A 84 31.61 -5.66 -4.32
C GLU A 84 31.47 -6.41 -2.98
N LYS A 85 32.58 -6.92 -2.45
CA LYS A 85 32.59 -7.61 -1.16
C LYS A 85 32.14 -6.69 -0.02
N PHE A 86 32.67 -5.48 0.06
CA PHE A 86 32.27 -4.53 1.11
C PHE A 86 30.83 -4.06 0.94
N LYS A 87 30.37 -3.80 -0.28
CA LYS A 87 28.96 -3.46 -0.54
C LYS A 87 28.01 -4.55 -0.12
N ALA A 88 28.34 -5.81 -0.40
CA ALA A 88 27.52 -6.96 0.01
C ALA A 88 27.45 -7.09 1.53
N GLU A 89 28.56 -6.88 2.23
CA GLU A 89 28.63 -6.91 3.69
C GLU A 89 27.88 -5.73 4.33
N GLU A 90 28.09 -4.51 3.85
CA GLU A 90 27.35 -3.31 4.29
C GLU A 90 25.84 -3.48 4.10
N MET A 91 25.43 -4.05 2.96
CA MET A 91 24.02 -4.34 2.67
C MET A 91 23.45 -5.43 3.61
N ARG A 92 24.21 -6.49 3.89
CA ARG A 92 23.80 -7.55 4.83
C ARG A 92 23.57 -6.98 6.23
N LEU A 93 24.51 -6.19 6.73
CA LEU A 93 24.40 -5.54 8.04
C LEU A 93 23.19 -4.60 8.10
N LYS A 94 22.94 -3.85 7.02
CA LYS A 94 21.75 -3.00 6.90
C LYS A 94 20.47 -3.82 7.00
N TYR A 95 20.36 -4.92 6.25
CA TYR A 95 19.17 -5.78 6.30
C TYR A 95 18.96 -6.45 7.66
N GLU A 96 20.02 -6.85 8.35
CA GLU A 96 19.92 -7.38 9.70
C GLU A 96 19.43 -6.31 10.70
N SER A 97 19.93 -5.07 10.58
CA SER A 97 19.50 -3.95 11.43
C SER A 97 18.07 -3.48 11.17
N GLU A 98 17.60 -3.61 9.93
CA GLU A 98 16.26 -3.21 9.48
C GLU A 98 15.27 -4.39 9.56
N LYS A 99 15.65 -5.50 10.18
CA LYS A 99 14.79 -6.68 10.31
C LYS A 99 13.57 -6.36 11.18
N LEU A 100 12.42 -6.37 10.54
CA LEU A 100 11.10 -6.15 11.12
C LEU A 100 10.36 -7.48 11.28
N ASP A 101 9.60 -7.62 12.37
CA ASP A 101 8.57 -8.65 12.48
C ASP A 101 7.32 -8.25 11.68
N VAL A 102 7.17 -8.86 10.51
CA VAL A 102 6.03 -8.63 9.60
C VAL A 102 4.70 -9.17 10.13
N THR A 103 4.70 -9.95 11.21
CA THR A 103 3.49 -10.47 11.85
C THR A 103 2.93 -9.52 12.91
N MET A 104 3.68 -8.48 13.28
CA MET A 104 3.22 -7.48 14.23
C MET A 104 1.94 -6.80 13.73
N PRO A 105 0.91 -6.65 14.60
CA PRO A 105 -0.29 -5.92 14.26
C PRO A 105 0.02 -4.48 13.85
N GLY A 106 -0.38 -4.11 12.63
CA GLY A 106 -0.28 -2.74 12.14
C GLY A 106 -1.24 -1.80 12.88
N LYS A 107 -1.01 -0.48 12.73
CA LYS A 107 -1.98 0.51 13.18
C LYS A 107 -3.20 0.45 12.27
N VAL A 108 -4.29 -0.11 12.76
CA VAL A 108 -5.57 -0.21 12.03
C VAL A 108 -6.58 0.80 12.56
N SER A 109 -7.26 1.49 11.64
CA SER A 109 -8.48 2.21 11.98
C SER A 109 -9.64 1.23 12.08
N ARG A 110 -10.47 1.39 13.11
CA ARG A 110 -11.67 0.55 13.27
C ARG A 110 -12.61 0.75 12.08
N GLN A 111 -13.02 -0.34 11.45
CA GLN A 111 -14.12 -0.32 10.50
C GLN A 111 -15.44 -0.27 11.27
N GLY A 112 -16.38 0.53 10.77
CA GLY A 112 -17.75 0.54 11.28
C GLY A 112 -18.50 -0.72 10.85
N PHE A 113 -19.54 -1.07 11.60
CA PHE A 113 -20.46 -2.16 11.26
C PHE A 113 -21.87 -1.61 11.08
N LEU A 114 -22.63 -2.23 10.18
CA LEU A 114 -24.06 -1.94 10.07
C LEU A 114 -24.78 -2.49 11.30
N HIS A 115 -25.83 -1.78 11.70
CA HIS A 115 -26.73 -2.27 12.76
C HIS A 115 -27.38 -3.59 12.32
N PRO A 116 -27.57 -4.58 13.23
CA PRO A 116 -28.19 -5.87 12.87
C PRO A 116 -29.54 -5.74 12.17
N ASN A 117 -30.36 -4.78 12.59
CA ASN A 117 -31.64 -4.48 11.92
C ASN A 117 -31.44 -4.07 10.45
N THR A 118 -30.43 -3.24 10.16
CA THR A 118 -30.10 -2.84 8.77
C THR A 118 -29.62 -4.03 7.95
N LEU A 119 -28.83 -4.93 8.53
CA LEU A 119 -28.36 -6.14 7.85
C LEU A 119 -29.54 -7.03 7.44
N VAL A 120 -30.44 -7.33 8.38
CA VAL A 120 -31.62 -8.16 8.13
C VAL A 120 -32.57 -7.47 7.14
N ARG A 121 -32.80 -6.17 7.29
CA ARG A 121 -33.62 -5.39 6.36
C ARG A 121 -33.08 -5.49 4.94
N ASN A 122 -31.78 -5.28 4.75
CA ASN A 122 -31.16 -5.35 3.44
C ASN A 122 -31.26 -6.76 2.85
N GLN A 123 -31.05 -7.81 3.65
CA GLN A 123 -31.22 -9.20 3.20
C GLN A 123 -32.65 -9.49 2.70
N ILE A 124 -33.67 -9.04 3.45
CA ILE A 124 -35.07 -9.21 3.04
C ILE A 124 -35.34 -8.44 1.75
N VAL A 125 -34.88 -7.20 1.67
CA VAL A 125 -35.02 -6.36 0.47
C VAL A 125 -34.38 -7.02 -0.75
N ASP A 126 -33.17 -7.57 -0.61
CA ASP A 126 -32.45 -8.24 -1.70
C ASP A 126 -33.22 -9.48 -2.21
N ILE A 127 -33.79 -10.28 -1.30
CA ILE A 127 -34.59 -11.45 -1.65
C ILE A 127 -35.80 -11.04 -2.49
N PHE A 128 -36.61 -10.09 -2.02
CA PHE A 128 -37.83 -9.68 -2.73
C PHE A 128 -37.51 -8.88 -4.00
N GLY A 129 -36.46 -8.07 -3.99
CA GLY A 129 -35.95 -7.39 -5.18
C GLY A 129 -35.58 -8.37 -6.29
N SER A 130 -34.96 -9.50 -5.94
CA SER A 130 -34.63 -10.57 -6.91
C SER A 130 -35.87 -11.23 -7.54
N MET A 131 -37.03 -11.15 -6.86
CA MET A 131 -38.32 -11.66 -7.34
C MET A 131 -39.12 -10.61 -8.14
N GLY A 132 -38.57 -9.42 -8.34
CA GLY A 132 -39.20 -8.31 -9.06
C GLY A 132 -40.20 -7.51 -8.23
N PHE A 133 -40.03 -7.47 -6.90
CA PHE A 133 -40.76 -6.52 -6.05
C PHE A 133 -40.02 -5.18 -6.02
N GLU A 134 -40.78 -4.09 -6.06
CA GLU A 134 -40.26 -2.74 -5.88
C GLU A 134 -40.27 -2.35 -4.41
N ILE A 135 -39.41 -1.41 -4.01
CA ILE A 135 -39.29 -0.94 -2.63
C ILE A 135 -40.05 0.37 -2.50
N PHE A 136 -41.05 0.41 -1.63
CA PHE A 136 -41.79 1.63 -1.29
C PHE A 136 -41.47 2.09 0.13
N GLU A 137 -40.92 3.30 0.27
CA GLU A 137 -40.73 3.96 1.58
C GLU A 137 -41.69 5.15 1.70
N GLY A 138 -42.58 5.08 2.70
CA GLY A 138 -43.53 6.16 3.03
C GLY A 138 -43.13 6.96 4.27
N THR A 139 -43.91 7.99 4.58
CA THR A 139 -43.74 8.83 5.77
C THR A 139 -43.94 8.04 7.07
N GLU A 140 -43.22 8.43 8.13
CA GLU A 140 -43.38 7.86 9.48
C GLU A 140 -44.59 8.44 10.22
N ILE A 141 -44.95 9.70 9.92
CA ILE A 141 -46.20 10.33 10.35
C ILE A 141 -47.25 10.05 9.28
N GLU A 142 -48.40 9.58 9.73
CA GLU A 142 -49.51 9.20 8.86
C GLU A 142 -50.84 9.74 9.39
N THR A 143 -51.85 9.78 8.53
CA THR A 143 -53.22 10.09 8.95
C THR A 143 -53.94 8.85 9.48
N ASP A 144 -54.91 9.06 10.37
CA ASP A 144 -55.80 8.00 10.85
C ASP A 144 -56.42 7.17 9.71
N TYR A 145 -56.80 7.84 8.62
CA TYR A 145 -57.37 7.19 7.44
C TYR A 145 -56.44 6.13 6.85
N TYR A 146 -55.19 6.48 6.53
CA TYR A 146 -54.26 5.56 5.88
C TYR A 146 -53.71 4.49 6.84
N ASN A 147 -53.58 4.81 8.14
CA ASN A 147 -53.07 3.85 9.12
C ASN A 147 -54.14 2.83 9.56
N PHE A 148 -55.43 3.21 9.52
CA PHE A 148 -56.53 2.38 10.02
C PHE A 148 -57.74 2.28 9.08
N THR A 149 -58.42 3.38 8.76
CA THR A 149 -59.72 3.34 8.04
C THR A 149 -59.63 2.62 6.69
N ALA A 150 -58.60 2.91 5.90
CA ALA A 150 -58.36 2.29 4.60
C ALA A 150 -58.00 0.80 4.69
N LEU A 151 -57.60 0.33 5.88
CA LEU A 151 -57.32 -1.07 6.19
C LEU A 151 -58.54 -1.78 6.81
N ASN A 152 -59.73 -1.19 6.68
CA ASN A 152 -60.97 -1.73 7.20
C ASN A 152 -61.00 -1.86 8.74
N THR A 153 -60.28 -0.99 9.44
CA THR A 153 -60.29 -0.89 10.90
C THR A 153 -61.22 0.26 11.29
N PRO A 154 -62.43 0.04 11.84
CA PRO A 154 -63.37 1.12 12.20
C PRO A 154 -62.94 1.88 13.46
N ASP A 155 -63.56 3.04 13.74
CA ASP A 155 -63.20 3.96 14.83
C ASP A 155 -63.28 3.33 16.24
N ASP A 156 -64.18 2.37 16.44
CA ASP A 156 -64.40 1.64 17.69
C ASP A 156 -63.49 0.42 17.86
N HIS A 157 -62.55 0.21 16.92
CA HIS A 157 -61.67 -0.94 16.95
C HIS A 157 -60.55 -0.78 18.00
N PRO A 158 -60.27 -1.79 18.85
CA PRO A 158 -59.24 -1.73 19.88
C PRO A 158 -57.84 -1.32 19.38
N ALA A 159 -57.48 -1.69 18.15
CA ALA A 159 -56.20 -1.29 17.55
C ALA A 159 -55.99 0.24 17.36
N ARG A 160 -57.05 1.05 17.52
CA ARG A 160 -56.99 2.53 17.50
C ARG A 160 -56.88 3.14 18.90
N ASP A 161 -56.81 2.31 19.95
CA ASP A 161 -56.73 2.81 21.31
C ASP A 161 -55.52 3.75 21.47
N MET A 162 -55.74 4.87 22.16
CA MET A 162 -54.71 5.86 22.46
C MET A 162 -53.61 5.28 23.37
N GLN A 163 -53.88 4.18 24.07
CA GLN A 163 -52.89 3.48 24.88
C GLN A 163 -51.79 2.81 24.01
N ASP A 164 -52.15 2.35 22.81
CA ASP A 164 -51.26 1.57 21.93
C ASP A 164 -50.65 2.41 20.78
N THR A 165 -51.23 3.58 20.48
CA THR A 165 -50.88 4.41 19.32
C THR A 165 -50.46 5.82 19.72
N PHE A 166 -49.33 6.29 19.18
CA PHE A 166 -48.87 7.67 19.40
C PHE A 166 -49.61 8.66 18.49
N TYR A 167 -50.63 9.31 19.01
CA TYR A 167 -51.33 10.41 18.36
C TYR A 167 -50.57 11.74 18.54
N LEU A 168 -50.36 12.46 17.44
CA LEU A 168 -49.79 13.81 17.41
C LEU A 168 -50.87 14.89 17.42
N SER A 169 -52.04 14.57 16.87
CA SER A 169 -53.27 15.35 16.90
C SER A 169 -54.47 14.45 16.54
N ASP A 170 -55.68 14.98 16.52
CA ASP A 170 -56.90 14.25 16.12
C ASP A 170 -56.82 13.62 14.72
N LYS A 171 -55.91 14.12 13.86
CA LYS A 171 -55.77 13.66 12.47
C LYS A 171 -54.47 12.88 12.20
N PHE A 172 -53.40 13.17 12.94
CA PHE A 172 -52.06 12.67 12.66
C PHE A 172 -51.54 11.80 13.79
N LEU A 173 -50.86 10.72 13.43
CA LEU A 173 -50.25 9.76 14.34
C LEU A 173 -48.92 9.26 13.79
N LEU A 174 -48.09 8.66 14.64
CA LEU A 174 -46.94 7.87 14.20
C LEU A 174 -47.43 6.50 13.75
N ARG A 175 -47.07 6.09 12.53
CA ARG A 175 -47.62 4.86 11.94
C ARG A 175 -47.31 3.62 12.79
N THR A 176 -48.32 2.78 13.01
CA THR A 176 -48.19 1.53 13.79
C THR A 176 -47.75 0.34 12.94
N GLN A 177 -47.80 0.51 11.61
CA GLN A 177 -47.50 -0.46 10.57
C GLN A 177 -47.12 0.24 9.26
N THR A 178 -46.46 -0.46 8.33
CA THR A 178 -46.11 0.09 7.01
C THR A 178 -47.21 -0.11 5.97
N SER A 179 -48.38 -0.65 6.36
CA SER A 179 -49.53 -0.91 5.48
C SER A 179 -50.09 0.36 4.84
N ALA A 180 -49.95 1.53 5.46
CA ALA A 180 -50.32 2.82 4.86
C ALA A 180 -49.63 3.02 3.50
N GLY A 181 -48.36 2.62 3.38
CA GLY A 181 -47.64 2.69 2.11
C GLY A 181 -48.26 1.83 1.00
N GLN A 182 -48.88 0.71 1.36
CA GLN A 182 -49.58 -0.14 0.40
C GLN A 182 -50.80 0.56 -0.17
N ILE A 183 -51.58 1.24 0.68
CA ILE A 183 -52.74 2.04 0.24
C ILE A 183 -52.30 3.18 -0.68
N HIS A 184 -51.27 3.93 -0.29
CA HIS A 184 -50.72 5.02 -1.13
C HIS A 184 -50.28 4.55 -2.52
N VAL A 185 -49.74 3.35 -2.64
CA VAL A 185 -49.38 2.77 -3.94
C VAL A 185 -50.63 2.34 -4.71
N MET A 186 -51.56 1.64 -4.06
CA MET A 186 -52.79 1.15 -4.71
C MET A 186 -53.72 2.28 -5.20
N GLU A 187 -53.65 3.47 -4.61
CA GLU A 187 -54.38 4.65 -5.11
C GLU A 187 -53.76 5.27 -6.36
N LYS A 188 -52.45 5.12 -6.55
CA LYS A 188 -51.69 5.73 -7.65
C LYS A 188 -51.48 4.77 -8.82
N GLU A 189 -51.49 3.47 -8.56
CA GLU A 189 -51.13 2.43 -9.51
C GLU A 189 -52.25 1.41 -9.65
N GLN A 190 -52.43 0.88 -10.86
CA GLN A 190 -53.38 -0.20 -11.12
C GLN A 190 -52.66 -1.55 -11.09
N PRO A 191 -53.34 -2.65 -10.73
CA PRO A 191 -52.75 -3.98 -10.81
C PRO A 191 -52.17 -4.33 -12.18
N PRO A 192 -51.08 -5.11 -12.25
CA PRO A 192 -50.42 -5.83 -11.14
C PRO A 192 -49.46 -4.96 -10.31
N ILE A 193 -49.55 -5.06 -8.98
CA ILE A 193 -48.67 -4.36 -8.02
C ILE A 193 -47.80 -5.39 -7.28
N LYS A 194 -46.50 -5.16 -7.21
CA LYS A 194 -45.53 -5.98 -6.45
C LYS A 194 -44.59 -5.07 -5.68
N ILE A 195 -44.90 -4.81 -4.41
CA ILE A 195 -44.09 -3.93 -3.57
C ILE A 195 -43.74 -4.59 -2.23
N ILE A 196 -42.62 -4.17 -1.66
CA ILE A 196 -42.30 -4.34 -0.25
C ILE A 196 -42.13 -2.96 0.38
N SER A 197 -42.60 -2.80 1.62
CA SER A 197 -42.50 -1.53 2.34
C SER A 197 -41.76 -1.70 3.67
N PRO A 198 -40.42 -1.67 3.66
CA PRO A 198 -39.62 -1.64 4.88
C PRO A 198 -39.72 -0.26 5.53
N GLY A 199 -39.77 -0.21 6.86
CA GLY A 199 -39.83 1.07 7.56
C GLY A 199 -39.96 0.93 9.06
N LYS A 200 -39.68 2.03 9.78
CA LYS A 200 -39.93 2.10 11.22
C LYS A 200 -41.42 2.19 11.50
N VAL A 201 -41.84 1.61 12.61
CA VAL A 201 -43.20 1.69 13.14
C VAL A 201 -43.12 2.01 14.63
N PHE A 202 -44.18 2.57 15.16
CA PHE A 202 -44.22 3.07 16.53
C PHE A 202 -45.47 2.52 17.21
N ARG A 203 -45.26 1.92 18.38
CA ARG A 203 -46.33 1.46 19.26
C ARG A 203 -45.99 1.91 20.67
N SER A 204 -47.00 2.41 21.37
CA SER A 204 -46.91 2.73 22.77
C SER A 204 -47.12 1.41 23.50
N ASP A 205 -46.05 0.87 24.09
CA ASP A 205 -46.07 -0.39 24.83
C ASP A 205 -45.25 -0.16 26.09
N ASP A 206 -45.85 -0.44 27.25
CA ASP A 206 -45.27 -0.19 28.57
C ASP A 206 -44.57 -1.43 29.15
N ASP A 207 -44.48 -2.53 28.39
CA ASP A 207 -43.71 -3.72 28.78
C ASP A 207 -42.20 -3.50 28.58
N ALA A 208 -41.57 -2.83 29.55
CA ALA A 208 -40.12 -2.69 29.71
C ALA A 208 -39.59 -3.38 30.98
#